data_AF-A0A1B6JC44-F1
#
_entry.id   AF-A0A1B6JC44-F1
#
_cell.length_a   1.000
_cell.length_b   1.000
_cell.length_c   1.000
_cell.angle_alpha   90.00
_cell.angle_beta   90.00
_cell.angle_gamma   90.00
#
_symmetry.space_group_name_H-M   'P 1'
#
loop_
_entity.id
_entity.type
_entity.pdbx_description
1 polymer ?
#
loop_
_entity_poly.entity_id
_entity_poly.type
_entity_poly.pdbx_seq_one_letter_code
_entity_poly.pdbx_strand_id
1 'polypeptide(L)'
;NLLISFNMYCHNFDTTREDACLDNVVSNLSKNKVKCQVIEPNVSDHAGINTEFYELHFSNTVPDKNILKRKVRDLSFGAIEGLKHRLNQTDWWQLTFFQTVDDAFDFFIQILISSLKECCPVKDDKIKSRNRPKVDWFTPELYKLKNIVKVFYDRFKISKGTENEVEHKKMYIEIKKMYKNRIKEEKRLATDRYIMRAPNKCKAAWSIIKKKIHCKKESVEELIKPDDFNDYFINIVSTTHLKQNNFDTAIELLSNYLSRFNNASKTFQLNVITEFEIIKYVSKLSGSKSEDYFGFSNKIIKDIIPYIVKPLTFLFNWMLSEGIFPKALKCSKVVPVYKKGGSKADPA
;
A
#
# COMPACT_ATOMS: atom_id res chain seq x y z
N ASN A 1 45.13 4.86 -31.17
CA ASN A 1 45.53 5.48 -29.89
C ASN A 1 44.45 6.47 -29.40
N LEU A 2 43.16 6.08 -29.47
CA LEU A 2 42.02 6.99 -29.29
C LEU A 2 41.67 7.23 -27.82
N LEU A 3 41.77 6.21 -26.96
CA LEU A 3 41.46 6.39 -25.53
C LEU A 3 42.47 7.30 -24.84
N ILE A 4 43.75 7.17 -25.20
CA ILE A 4 44.82 8.00 -24.67
C ILE A 4 44.64 9.48 -25.09
N SER A 5 44.13 9.77 -26.29
CA SER A 5 43.85 11.16 -26.71
C SER A 5 42.73 11.82 -25.90
N PHE A 6 41.88 11.04 -25.22
CA PHE A 6 40.88 11.53 -24.27
C PHE A 6 41.31 11.38 -22.81
N ASN A 7 42.60 11.13 -22.55
CA ASN A 7 43.15 10.87 -21.23
C ASN A 7 42.43 9.72 -20.49
N MET A 8 42.08 8.66 -21.23
CA MET A 8 41.43 7.46 -20.70
C MET A 8 42.34 6.23 -20.86
N TYR A 9 42.27 5.33 -19.88
CA TYR A 9 43.05 4.11 -19.79
C TYR A 9 42.11 2.90 -19.68
N CYS A 10 42.43 1.81 -20.38
CA CYS A 10 41.78 0.53 -20.12
C CYS A 10 42.40 -0.11 -18.86
N HIS A 11 41.56 -0.66 -18.01
CA HIS A 11 41.93 -1.27 -16.73
C HIS A 11 41.74 -2.79 -16.73
N ASN A 12 40.91 -3.33 -17.62
CA ASN A 12 40.81 -4.78 -17.83
C ASN A 12 41.62 -5.19 -19.07
N PHE A 13 42.46 -6.21 -18.90
CA PHE A 13 43.18 -6.90 -19.98
C PHE A 13 43.02 -8.41 -19.89
N ASP A 14 42.30 -8.90 -18.87
CA ASP A 14 42.08 -10.32 -18.65
C ASP A 14 40.91 -10.81 -19.52
N THR A 15 40.97 -12.07 -19.94
CA THR A 15 39.93 -12.67 -20.77
C THR A 15 38.65 -12.86 -19.96
N THR A 16 37.53 -12.42 -20.53
CA THR A 16 36.20 -12.58 -19.92
C THR A 16 35.37 -13.64 -20.59
N ARG A 17 35.83 -14.15 -21.75
CA ARG A 17 35.21 -15.27 -22.44
C ARG A 17 36.26 -16.09 -23.19
N GLU A 18 36.56 -17.28 -22.69
CA GLU A 18 37.60 -18.15 -23.24
C GLU A 18 38.93 -17.39 -23.38
N ASP A 19 39.44 -17.23 -24.61
CA ASP A 19 40.68 -16.51 -24.92
C ASP A 19 40.44 -15.03 -25.31
N ALA A 20 39.19 -14.56 -25.24
CA ALA A 20 38.80 -13.20 -25.63
C ALA A 20 38.55 -12.27 -24.42
N CYS A 21 39.11 -11.06 -24.47
CA CYS A 21 38.80 -9.95 -23.58
C CYS A 21 37.76 -9.05 -24.24
N LEU A 22 36.48 -9.28 -23.96
CA LEU A 22 35.36 -8.55 -24.60
C LEU A 22 34.80 -7.43 -23.73
N ASP A 23 34.98 -7.54 -22.41
CA ASP A 23 34.43 -6.59 -21.44
C ASP A 23 35.54 -5.62 -21.02
N ASN A 24 35.40 -4.35 -21.41
CA ASN A 24 36.39 -3.31 -21.14
C ASN A 24 35.95 -2.40 -20.00
N VAL A 25 36.88 -2.07 -19.11
CA VAL A 25 36.71 -1.04 -18.09
C VAL A 25 37.65 0.10 -18.40
N VAL A 26 37.10 1.26 -18.73
CA VAL A 26 37.87 2.43 -19.17
C VAL A 26 37.58 3.61 -18.26
N SER A 27 38.63 4.28 -17.78
CA SER A 27 38.47 5.50 -16.99
C SER A 27 39.65 6.45 -17.18
N ASN A 28 39.49 7.71 -16.75
CA ASN A 28 40.57 8.71 -16.72
C ASN A 28 41.37 8.67 -15.40
N LEU A 29 41.13 7.68 -14.56
CA LEU A 29 41.84 7.52 -13.28
C LEU A 29 43.16 6.77 -13.50
N SER A 30 44.17 7.13 -12.71
CA SER A 30 45.45 6.42 -12.74
C SER A 30 45.28 4.94 -12.41
N LYS A 31 46.08 4.06 -13.01
CA LYS A 31 46.04 2.60 -12.76
C LYS A 31 46.13 2.22 -11.28
N ASN A 32 46.80 3.02 -10.45
CA ASN A 32 46.93 2.76 -9.02
C ASN A 32 45.64 3.03 -8.22
N LYS A 33 44.68 3.74 -8.81
CA LYS A 33 43.39 4.09 -8.19
C LYS A 33 42.23 3.21 -8.65
N VAL A 34 42.49 2.28 -9.56
CA VAL A 34 41.48 1.38 -10.12
C VAL A 34 42.02 -0.03 -10.15
N LYS A 35 41.42 -0.92 -9.38
CA LYS A 35 41.74 -2.35 -9.41
C LYS A 35 40.61 -3.09 -10.12
N CYS A 36 40.90 -3.63 -11.29
CA CYS A 36 40.00 -4.55 -11.99
C CYS A 36 40.41 -5.99 -11.70
N GLN A 37 39.42 -6.85 -11.53
CA GLN A 37 39.60 -8.28 -11.41
C GLN A 37 38.45 -9.00 -12.10
N VAL A 38 38.77 -10.01 -12.91
CA VAL A 38 37.78 -10.90 -13.47
C VAL A 38 37.28 -11.86 -12.39
N ILE A 39 35.96 -11.87 -12.19
CA ILE A 39 35.24 -12.76 -11.28
C ILE A 39 34.39 -13.68 -12.12
N GLU A 40 34.62 -14.99 -12.04
CA GLU A 40 33.78 -15.98 -12.71
C GLU A 40 32.57 -16.36 -11.82
N PRO A 41 31.37 -15.81 -12.07
CA PRO A 41 30.23 -16.04 -11.20
C PRO A 41 29.55 -17.38 -11.50
N ASN A 42 29.97 -18.11 -12.56
CA ASN A 42 29.49 -19.43 -12.97
C ASN A 42 27.96 -19.49 -13.22
N VAL A 43 27.35 -18.33 -13.52
CA VAL A 43 25.91 -18.19 -13.85
C VAL A 43 25.68 -17.78 -15.30
N SER A 44 26.76 -17.45 -16.02
CA SER A 44 26.76 -16.98 -17.39
C SER A 44 27.82 -17.72 -18.22
N ASP A 45 27.82 -17.52 -19.54
CA ASP A 45 28.85 -17.98 -20.47
C ASP A 45 30.04 -17.02 -20.58
N HIS A 46 30.06 -15.97 -19.76
CA HIS A 46 31.13 -14.98 -19.63
C HIS A 46 31.39 -14.69 -18.15
N ALA A 47 32.67 -14.42 -17.85
CA ALA A 47 33.10 -13.97 -16.54
C ALA A 47 32.63 -12.53 -16.30
N GLY A 48 32.32 -12.19 -15.05
CA GLY A 48 32.06 -10.81 -14.65
C GLY A 48 33.36 -10.06 -14.39
N ILE A 49 33.32 -8.74 -14.44
CA ILE A 49 34.43 -7.89 -13.99
C ILE A 49 34.02 -7.18 -12.70
N ASN A 50 34.83 -7.31 -11.67
CA ASN A 50 34.76 -6.48 -10.48
C ASN A 50 35.81 -5.38 -10.58
N THR A 51 35.37 -4.14 -10.41
CA THR A 51 36.26 -2.98 -10.42
C THR A 51 36.10 -2.20 -9.13
N GLU A 52 37.20 -2.04 -8.43
CA GLU A 52 37.31 -1.24 -7.21
C GLU A 52 38.00 0.08 -7.53
N PHE A 53 37.41 1.17 -7.07
CA PHE A 53 37.97 2.52 -7.23
C PHE A 53 38.38 3.06 -5.87
N TYR A 54 39.62 3.54 -5.75
CA TYR A 54 40.20 4.04 -4.50
C TYR A 54 40.34 5.57 -4.51
N GLU A 55 40.34 6.17 -3.32
CA GLU A 55 40.58 7.60 -3.11
C GLU A 55 39.66 8.54 -3.92
N LEU A 56 38.42 8.11 -4.15
CA LEU A 56 37.42 8.96 -4.77
C LEU A 56 36.79 9.87 -3.71
N HIS A 57 37.17 11.14 -3.72
CA HIS A 57 36.51 12.18 -2.94
C HIS A 57 35.19 12.55 -3.61
N PHE A 58 34.15 11.78 -3.32
CA PHE A 58 32.80 12.21 -3.61
C PHE A 58 32.43 13.31 -2.62
N SER A 59 32.15 14.52 -3.11
CA SER A 59 31.43 15.49 -2.30
C SER A 59 30.10 14.84 -1.93
N ASN A 60 29.91 14.50 -0.65
CA ASN A 60 28.71 13.88 -0.09
C ASN A 60 27.48 14.81 -0.14
N THR A 61 27.40 15.73 -1.11
CA THR A 61 26.13 16.29 -1.56
C THR A 61 25.48 15.28 -2.49
N VAL A 62 25.13 14.11 -1.95
CA VAL A 62 23.94 13.42 -2.46
C VAL A 62 22.83 14.45 -2.21
N PRO A 63 22.16 15.00 -3.25
CA PRO A 63 20.95 15.76 -2.99
C PRO A 63 20.08 14.78 -2.23
N ASP A 64 19.78 15.09 -0.96
CA ASP A 64 18.98 14.26 -0.10
C ASP A 64 17.84 13.79 -0.97
N LYS A 65 17.82 12.48 -1.33
CA LYS A 65 16.79 11.94 -2.21
C LYS A 65 15.52 12.52 -1.62
N ASN A 66 14.67 13.18 -2.40
CA ASN A 66 13.37 13.65 -1.94
C ASN A 66 12.60 12.42 -1.43
N ILE A 67 12.92 11.97 -0.21
CA ILE A 67 12.34 10.84 0.47
C ILE A 67 11.03 11.45 0.85
N LEU A 68 10.03 11.19 0.02
CA LEU A 68 8.66 11.54 0.31
C LEU A 68 8.39 11.07 1.75
N LYS A 69 8.28 12.02 2.67
CA LYS A 69 7.87 11.74 4.04
C LYS A 69 6.35 11.72 4.01
N ARG A 70 5.75 10.68 4.56
CA ARG A 70 4.30 10.68 4.79
C ARG A 70 4.06 11.01 6.26
N LYS A 71 3.08 11.87 6.52
CA LYS A 71 2.58 12.09 7.87
C LYS A 71 1.75 10.87 8.28
N VAL A 72 2.12 10.24 9.40
CA VAL A 72 1.43 9.07 9.94
C VAL A 72 1.21 9.28 11.42
N ARG A 73 0.00 9.00 11.89
CA ARG A 73 -0.31 9.02 13.32
C ARG A 73 0.38 7.87 14.04
N ASP A 74 1.00 8.15 15.18
CA ASP A 74 1.52 7.11 16.06
C ASP A 74 0.35 6.34 16.68
N LEU A 75 0.21 5.08 16.26
CA LEU A 75 -0.78 4.13 16.76
C LEU A 75 -0.07 2.89 17.31
N SER A 76 1.11 3.09 17.90
CA SER A 76 1.80 2.07 18.66
C SER A 76 0.97 1.63 19.87
N PHE A 77 1.25 0.44 20.39
CA PHE A 77 0.56 -0.09 21.55
C PHE A 77 0.59 0.89 22.74
N GLY A 78 1.78 1.42 23.08
CA GLY A 78 1.92 2.39 24.16
C GLY A 78 1.12 3.68 23.95
N ALA A 79 1.08 4.21 22.72
CA ALA A 79 0.29 5.40 22.39
C ALA A 79 -1.23 5.16 22.58
N ILE A 80 -1.73 4.02 22.10
CA ILE A 80 -3.14 3.65 22.24
C ILE A 80 -3.50 3.37 23.71
N GLU A 81 -2.65 2.68 24.46
CA GLU A 81 -2.90 2.45 25.89
C GLU A 81 -2.88 3.76 26.68
N GLY A 82 -2.00 4.71 26.34
CA GLY A 82 -2.01 6.06 26.91
C GLY A 82 -3.33 6.80 26.62
N LEU A 83 -3.84 6.69 25.38
CA LEU A 83 -5.14 7.26 25.01
C LEU A 83 -6.28 6.65 25.83
N LYS A 84 -6.33 5.32 25.93
CA LYS A 84 -7.35 4.61 26.73
C LYS A 84 -7.30 5.02 28.20
N HIS A 85 -6.10 5.07 28.78
CA HIS A 85 -5.89 5.47 30.17
C HIS A 85 -6.43 6.88 30.44
N ARG A 86 -6.10 7.84 29.56
CA ARG A 86 -6.59 9.22 29.66
C ARG A 86 -8.11 9.32 29.58
N LEU A 87 -8.73 8.63 28.61
CA LEU A 87 -10.19 8.64 28.44
C LEU A 87 -10.90 8.01 29.65
N ASN A 88 -10.28 6.99 30.25
CA ASN A 88 -10.79 6.37 31.47
C ASN A 88 -10.69 7.27 32.71
N GLN A 89 -9.70 8.16 32.76
CA GLN A 89 -9.50 9.14 33.84
C GLN A 89 -10.28 10.44 33.64
N THR A 90 -10.91 10.62 32.48
CA THR A 90 -11.67 11.83 32.18
C THR A 90 -12.95 11.86 33.00
N ASP A 91 -13.18 12.98 33.70
CA ASP A 91 -14.45 13.21 34.38
C ASP A 91 -15.54 13.63 33.39
N TRP A 92 -16.33 12.66 32.96
CA TRP A 92 -17.44 12.86 32.05
C TRP A 92 -18.69 13.46 32.69
N TRP A 93 -18.74 13.58 34.03
CA TRP A 93 -19.87 14.22 34.72
C TRP A 93 -20.08 15.66 34.25
N GLN A 94 -19.00 16.31 33.80
CA GLN A 94 -19.02 17.67 33.27
C GLN A 94 -20.01 17.88 32.12
N LEU A 95 -20.34 16.82 31.36
CA LEU A 95 -21.33 16.87 30.28
C LEU A 95 -22.74 17.25 30.77
N THR A 96 -23.05 17.03 32.04
CA THR A 96 -24.37 17.32 32.64
C THR A 96 -24.57 18.81 32.96
N PHE A 97 -23.51 19.62 32.95
CA PHE A 97 -23.59 21.06 33.25
C PHE A 97 -23.84 21.92 32.01
N PHE A 98 -23.77 21.35 30.81
CA PHE A 98 -24.07 22.09 29.57
C PHE A 98 -25.57 22.28 29.41
N GLN A 99 -25.97 23.40 28.81
CA GLN A 99 -27.38 23.72 28.56
C GLN A 99 -27.87 23.23 27.19
N THR A 100 -26.96 23.06 26.24
CA THR A 100 -27.29 22.66 24.87
C THR A 100 -26.58 21.38 24.48
N VAL A 101 -27.25 20.60 23.62
CA VAL A 101 -26.68 19.39 23.00
C VAL A 101 -25.43 19.73 22.18
N ASP A 102 -25.44 20.86 21.45
CA ASP A 102 -24.32 21.29 20.63
C ASP A 102 -23.06 21.51 21.49
N ASP A 103 -23.16 22.29 22.57
CA ASP A 103 -22.01 22.60 23.43
C ASP A 103 -21.45 21.34 24.13
N ALA A 104 -22.33 20.44 24.57
CA ALA A 104 -21.93 19.19 25.20
C ALA A 104 -21.18 18.26 24.23
N PHE A 105 -21.63 18.18 22.97
CA PHE A 105 -20.93 17.42 21.93
C PHE A 105 -19.60 18.08 21.54
N ASP A 106 -19.55 19.40 21.43
CA ASP A 106 -18.31 20.12 21.17
C ASP A 106 -17.29 19.85 22.27
N PHE A 107 -17.68 19.94 23.54
CA PHE A 107 -16.81 19.61 24.66
C PHE A 107 -16.32 18.16 24.62
N PHE A 108 -17.22 17.21 24.40
CA PHE A 108 -16.88 15.79 24.26
C PHE A 108 -15.85 15.55 23.14
N ILE A 109 -16.09 16.12 21.96
CA ILE A 109 -15.19 15.98 20.81
C ILE A 109 -13.84 16.65 21.08
N GLN A 110 -13.82 17.80 21.77
CA GLN A 110 -12.56 18.47 22.13
C GLN A 110 -11.71 17.63 23.08
N ILE A 111 -12.30 16.94 24.06
CA ILE A 111 -11.58 15.99 24.92
C ILE A 111 -11.00 14.85 24.08
N LEU A 112 -11.80 14.28 23.18
CA LEU A 112 -11.31 13.20 22.30
C LEU A 112 -10.13 13.69 21.44
N ILE A 113 -10.27 14.84 20.80
CA ILE A 113 -9.24 15.42 19.93
C ILE A 113 -7.97 15.73 20.70
N SER A 114 -8.07 16.36 21.87
CA SER A 114 -6.92 16.71 22.69
C SER A 114 -6.18 15.46 23.18
N SER A 115 -6.94 14.47 23.66
CA SER A 115 -6.41 13.17 24.07
C SER A 115 -5.72 12.44 22.92
N LEU A 116 -6.32 12.44 21.73
CA LEU A 116 -5.72 11.83 20.54
C LEU A 116 -4.45 12.56 20.10
N LYS A 117 -4.42 13.90 20.12
CA LYS A 117 -3.25 14.68 19.74
C LYS A 117 -2.08 14.45 20.67
N GLU A 118 -2.34 14.36 21.97
CA GLU A 118 -1.31 14.21 23.00
C GLU A 118 -0.76 12.79 23.08
N CYS A 119 -1.64 11.78 23.10
CA CYS A 119 -1.22 10.38 23.23
C CYS A 119 -0.76 9.77 21.89
N CYS A 120 -1.34 10.21 20.77
CA CYS A 120 -1.10 9.64 19.44
C CYS A 120 -0.65 10.74 18.45
N PRO A 121 0.56 11.33 18.63
CA PRO A 121 1.02 12.45 17.79
C PRO A 121 1.29 12.01 16.35
N VAL A 122 1.20 12.96 15.42
CA VAL A 122 1.52 12.73 14.00
C VAL A 122 3.03 12.84 13.81
N LYS A 123 3.64 11.78 13.26
CA LYS A 123 5.08 11.67 13.01
C LYS A 123 5.35 11.58 11.51
N ASP A 124 6.53 12.04 11.11
CA ASP A 124 7.03 11.80 9.76
C ASP A 124 7.53 10.37 9.63
N ASP A 125 6.91 9.61 8.73
CA ASP A 125 7.35 8.26 8.39
C ASP A 125 7.99 8.28 7.01
N LYS A 126 9.19 7.70 6.92
CA LYS A 126 9.91 7.57 5.65
C LYS A 126 9.10 6.64 4.75
N ILE A 127 8.71 7.12 3.56
CA ILE A 127 8.10 6.21 2.57
C ILE A 127 9.20 5.24 2.15
N LYS A 128 9.18 4.05 2.77
CA LYS A 128 9.91 2.91 2.23
C LYS A 128 9.34 2.67 0.84
N SER A 129 10.21 2.68 -0.18
CA SER A 129 9.88 2.11 -1.49
C SER A 129 9.09 0.84 -1.22
N ARG A 130 7.88 0.70 -1.78
CA ARG A 130 7.08 -0.52 -1.63
C ARG A 130 7.97 -1.65 -2.09
N ASN A 131 8.63 -2.33 -1.15
CA ASN A 131 9.31 -3.57 -1.43
C ASN A 131 8.20 -4.48 -1.90
N ARG A 132 8.18 -4.68 -3.22
CA ARG A 132 7.26 -5.60 -3.87
C ARG A 132 7.39 -6.92 -3.10
N PRO A 133 6.28 -7.63 -2.83
CA PRO A 133 6.34 -8.87 -2.08
C PRO A 133 7.46 -9.76 -2.66
N LYS A 134 8.49 -9.98 -1.85
CA LYS A 134 9.65 -10.77 -2.23
C LYS A 134 9.20 -12.21 -2.14
N VAL A 135 8.79 -12.79 -3.27
CA VAL A 135 8.58 -14.23 -3.36
C VAL A 135 9.97 -14.85 -3.21
N ASP A 136 10.24 -15.36 -2.01
CA ASP A 136 11.51 -16.00 -1.71
C ASP A 136 11.49 -17.44 -2.22
N TRP A 137 12.24 -17.67 -3.30
CA TRP A 137 12.31 -18.95 -4.01
C TRP A 137 13.69 -19.61 -3.90
N PHE A 138 14.69 -18.89 -3.38
CA PHE A 138 16.06 -19.39 -3.32
C PHE A 138 16.30 -20.06 -1.97
N THR A 139 16.46 -21.38 -1.96
CA THR A 139 16.56 -22.17 -0.73
C THR A 139 18.02 -22.56 -0.42
N PRO A 140 18.33 -22.91 0.84
CA PRO A 140 19.64 -23.47 1.22
C PRO A 140 20.03 -24.71 0.39
N GLU A 141 19.06 -25.52 -0.02
CA GLU A 141 19.29 -26.71 -0.86
C GLU A 141 19.71 -26.30 -2.28
N LEU A 142 19.09 -25.26 -2.86
CA LEU A 142 19.54 -24.71 -4.14
C LEU A 142 20.95 -24.14 -4.06
N TYR A 143 21.33 -23.57 -2.92
CA TYR A 143 22.69 -23.11 -2.67
C TYR A 143 23.69 -24.29 -2.63
N LYS A 144 23.36 -25.37 -1.92
CA LYS A 144 24.19 -26.59 -1.92
C LYS A 144 24.33 -27.19 -3.33
N LEU A 145 23.23 -27.29 -4.08
CA LEU A 145 23.24 -27.75 -5.47
C LEU A 145 24.10 -26.87 -6.38
N LYS A 146 24.07 -25.54 -6.19
CA LYS A 146 24.95 -24.61 -6.91
C LYS A 146 26.42 -24.94 -6.66
N ASN A 147 26.80 -25.23 -5.41
CA ASN A 147 28.19 -25.59 -5.08
C ASN A 147 28.59 -26.93 -5.70
N ILE A 148 27.67 -27.90 -5.77
CA ILE A 148 27.91 -29.18 -6.46
C ILE A 148 28.13 -28.94 -7.96
N VAL A 149 27.30 -28.12 -8.62
CA VAL A 149 27.50 -27.74 -10.03
C VAL A 149 28.88 -27.14 -10.24
N LYS A 150 29.35 -26.30 -9.31
CA LYS A 150 30.70 -25.70 -9.35
C LYS A 150 31.80 -26.76 -9.28
N VAL A 151 31.72 -27.70 -8.33
CA VAL A 151 32.71 -28.79 -8.20
C VAL A 151 32.81 -29.63 -9.47
N PHE A 152 31.67 -29.99 -10.07
CA PHE A 152 31.65 -30.78 -11.31
C PHE A 152 32.18 -29.98 -12.52
N TYR A 153 31.95 -28.67 -12.55
CA TYR A 153 32.53 -27.79 -13.55
C TYR A 153 34.06 -27.69 -13.41
N ASP A 154 34.55 -27.49 -12.19
CA ASP A 154 35.98 -27.41 -11.90
C ASP A 154 36.67 -28.72 -12.31
N ARG A 155 36.04 -29.87 -12.00
CA ARG A 155 36.51 -31.20 -12.43
C ARG A 155 36.57 -31.34 -13.96
N PHE A 156 35.53 -30.91 -14.68
CA PHE A 156 35.52 -30.89 -16.14
C PHE A 156 36.64 -29.99 -16.72
N LYS A 157 36.83 -28.81 -16.13
CA LYS A 157 37.86 -27.85 -16.55
C LYS A 157 39.27 -28.42 -16.40
N ILE A 158 39.55 -29.13 -15.30
CA ILE A 158 40.84 -29.77 -15.04
C ILE A 158 41.09 -30.96 -15.99
N SER A 159 40.05 -31.68 -16.41
CA SER A 159 40.20 -32.85 -17.29
C SER A 159 40.36 -32.55 -18.78
N LYS A 160 40.36 -31.28 -19.19
CA LYS A 160 40.54 -30.92 -20.61
C LYS A 160 41.85 -31.51 -21.16
N GLY A 161 41.78 -32.20 -22.29
CA GLY A 161 42.94 -32.86 -22.91
C GLY A 161 43.35 -34.20 -22.26
N THR A 162 42.57 -34.72 -21.32
CA THR A 162 42.77 -36.06 -20.71
C THR A 162 41.71 -37.04 -21.21
N GLU A 163 41.96 -38.35 -21.05
CA GLU A 163 41.00 -39.41 -21.41
C GLU A 163 39.63 -39.24 -20.72
N ASN A 164 39.61 -38.61 -19.54
CA ASN A 164 38.41 -38.40 -18.72
C ASN A 164 37.59 -37.16 -19.13
N GLU A 165 38.00 -36.37 -20.12
CA GLU A 165 37.30 -35.14 -20.50
C GLU A 165 35.83 -35.39 -20.85
N VAL A 166 35.57 -36.42 -21.66
CA VAL A 166 34.23 -36.75 -22.16
C VAL A 166 33.29 -37.12 -21.02
N GLU A 167 33.78 -37.92 -20.07
CA GLU A 167 33.00 -38.36 -18.91
C GLU A 167 32.69 -37.20 -17.96
N HIS A 168 33.70 -36.40 -17.58
CA HIS A 168 33.49 -35.26 -16.69
C HIS A 168 32.59 -34.19 -17.31
N LYS A 169 32.68 -33.96 -18.62
CA LYS A 169 31.78 -33.07 -19.36
C LYS A 169 30.33 -33.56 -19.27
N LYS A 170 30.11 -34.88 -19.46
CA LYS A 170 28.78 -35.50 -19.35
C LYS A 170 28.21 -35.31 -17.95
N MET A 171 28.98 -35.61 -16.90
CA MET A 171 28.55 -35.44 -15.51
C MET A 171 28.20 -33.97 -15.17
N TYR A 172 29.02 -33.00 -15.62
CA TYR A 172 28.72 -31.58 -15.44
C TYR A 172 27.41 -31.17 -16.11
N ILE A 173 27.16 -31.62 -17.34
CA ILE A 173 25.93 -31.31 -18.09
C ILE A 173 24.71 -31.87 -17.35
N GLU A 174 24.78 -33.11 -16.85
CA GLU A 174 23.70 -33.75 -16.10
C GLU A 174 23.36 -32.99 -14.81
N ILE A 175 24.37 -32.67 -14.00
CA ILE A 175 24.20 -31.91 -12.76
C ILE A 175 23.68 -30.49 -13.03
N LYS A 176 24.16 -29.82 -14.08
CA LYS A 176 23.66 -28.50 -14.51
C LYS A 176 22.19 -28.56 -14.95
N LYS A 177 21.78 -29.61 -15.66
CA LYS A 177 20.39 -29.84 -16.06
C LYS A 177 19.50 -30.06 -14.83
N MET A 178 19.94 -30.89 -13.90
CA MET A 178 19.23 -31.12 -12.63
C MET A 178 19.05 -29.81 -11.84
N TYR A 179 20.10 -28.99 -11.73
CA TYR A 179 20.04 -27.71 -11.04
C TYR A 179 19.03 -26.75 -11.69
N LYS A 180 19.03 -26.63 -13.02
CA LYS A 180 18.06 -25.81 -13.75
C LYS A 180 16.61 -26.27 -13.51
N ASN A 181 16.38 -27.58 -13.52
CA ASN A 181 15.06 -28.14 -13.23
C ASN A 181 14.62 -27.81 -11.80
N ARG A 182 15.52 -27.96 -10.83
CA ARG A 182 15.24 -27.63 -9.43
C ARG A 182 14.91 -26.16 -9.22
N ILE A 183 15.60 -25.24 -9.89
CA ILE A 183 15.26 -23.81 -9.86
C ILE A 183 13.83 -23.57 -10.38
N LYS A 184 13.45 -24.25 -11.47
CA LYS A 184 12.10 -24.11 -12.05
C LYS A 184 11.03 -24.58 -11.08
N GLU A 185 11.26 -25.71 -10.41
CA GLU A 185 10.36 -26.26 -9.40
C GLU A 185 10.23 -25.36 -8.18
N GLU A 186 11.34 -24.88 -7.61
CA GLU A 186 11.30 -24.01 -6.43
C GLU A 186 10.63 -22.67 -6.71
N LYS A 187 10.83 -22.10 -7.91
CA LYS A 187 10.09 -20.91 -8.36
C LYS A 187 8.57 -21.18 -8.43
N ARG A 188 8.15 -22.36 -8.88
CA ARG A 188 6.73 -22.76 -8.91
C ARG A 188 6.18 -22.88 -7.49
N LEU A 189 6.85 -23.66 -6.63
CA LEU A 189 6.46 -23.87 -5.24
C LEU A 189 6.38 -22.57 -4.44
N ALA A 190 7.35 -21.67 -4.60
CA ALA A 190 7.33 -20.37 -3.95
C ALA A 190 6.14 -19.50 -4.40
N THR A 191 5.81 -19.56 -5.69
CA THR A 191 4.64 -18.87 -6.25
C THR A 191 3.34 -19.44 -5.69
N ASP A 192 3.21 -20.77 -5.66
CA ASP A 192 2.04 -21.45 -5.11
C ASP A 192 1.85 -21.14 -3.62
N ARG A 193 2.92 -21.23 -2.82
CA ARG A 193 2.90 -20.86 -1.39
C ARG A 193 2.46 -19.41 -1.19
N TYR A 194 2.93 -18.49 -2.01
CA TYR A 194 2.54 -17.07 -1.93
C TYR A 194 1.05 -16.87 -2.23
N ILE A 195 0.51 -17.50 -3.28
CA ILE A 195 -0.91 -17.38 -3.64
C ILE A 195 -1.79 -18.01 -2.56
N MET A 196 -1.44 -19.20 -2.09
CA MET A 196 -2.25 -19.95 -1.12
C MET A 196 -2.32 -19.29 0.25
N ARG A 197 -1.24 -18.64 0.69
CA ARG A 197 -1.18 -17.89 1.97
C ARG A 197 -1.83 -16.51 1.91
N ALA A 198 -2.19 -16.02 0.72
CA ALA A 198 -2.76 -14.67 0.59
C ALA A 198 -4.24 -14.63 1.03
N PRO A 199 -4.67 -13.60 1.77
CA PRO A 199 -6.08 -13.44 2.15
C PRO A 199 -6.99 -13.26 0.92
N ASN A 200 -6.46 -12.69 -0.17
CA ASN A 200 -7.13 -12.60 -1.46
C ASN A 200 -6.29 -13.28 -2.54
N LYS A 201 -6.61 -14.56 -2.82
CA LYS A 201 -5.89 -15.41 -3.77
C LYS A 201 -5.90 -14.86 -5.19
N CYS A 202 -7.05 -14.37 -5.66
CA CYS A 202 -7.20 -13.79 -6.99
C CYS A 202 -6.31 -12.56 -7.17
N LYS A 203 -6.27 -11.66 -6.20
CA LYS A 203 -5.41 -10.47 -6.22
C LYS A 203 -3.92 -10.86 -6.20
N ALA A 204 -3.56 -11.88 -5.41
CA ALA A 204 -2.20 -12.38 -5.35
C ALA A 204 -1.75 -12.99 -6.69
N ALA A 205 -2.57 -13.84 -7.32
CA ALA A 205 -2.31 -14.41 -8.63
C ALA A 205 -2.15 -13.31 -9.71
N TRP A 206 -3.09 -12.35 -9.76
CA TRP A 206 -3.02 -11.22 -10.69
C TRP A 206 -1.79 -10.34 -10.49
N SER A 207 -1.29 -10.20 -9.25
CA SER A 207 -0.06 -9.45 -9.00
C SER A 207 1.17 -10.11 -9.62
N ILE A 208 1.22 -11.45 -9.65
CA ILE A 208 2.29 -12.22 -10.28
C ILE A 208 2.21 -12.11 -11.80
N ILE A 209 1.01 -12.24 -12.36
CA ILE A 209 0.77 -12.13 -13.80
C ILE A 209 1.18 -10.74 -14.30
N LYS A 210 0.72 -9.67 -13.63
CA LYS A 210 1.11 -8.29 -13.96
C LYS A 210 2.61 -8.03 -13.87
N LYS A 211 3.37 -8.81 -13.09
CA LYS A 211 4.83 -8.71 -13.05
C LYS A 211 5.48 -9.28 -14.31
N LYS A 212 4.86 -10.27 -14.94
CA LYS A 212 5.36 -10.92 -16.16
C LYS A 212 4.85 -10.26 -17.44
N ILE A 213 3.68 -9.65 -17.40
CA ILE A 213 3.12 -8.94 -18.54
C ILE A 213 3.62 -7.49 -18.52
N HIS A 214 4.42 -7.11 -19.52
CA HIS A 214 4.78 -5.72 -19.79
C HIS A 214 3.62 -5.04 -20.53
N CYS A 215 2.50 -4.76 -19.85
CA CYS A 215 1.46 -3.93 -20.47
C CYS A 215 1.91 -2.46 -20.42
N LYS A 216 2.35 -1.93 -21.56
CA LYS A 216 2.25 -0.49 -21.80
C LYS A 216 0.75 -0.16 -21.69
N LYS A 217 0.41 0.81 -20.84
CA LYS A 217 -0.94 1.37 -20.85
C LYS A 217 -1.04 2.20 -22.12
N GLU A 218 -1.74 1.70 -23.13
CA GLU A 218 -2.32 2.59 -24.13
C GLU A 218 -3.41 3.38 -23.41
N SER A 219 -3.33 4.71 -23.52
CA SER A 219 -4.40 5.61 -23.12
C SER A 219 -5.59 5.30 -24.00
N VAL A 220 -6.61 4.66 -23.42
CA VAL A 220 -7.92 4.57 -24.05
C VAL A 220 -8.45 6.00 -24.08
N GLU A 221 -8.64 6.57 -25.27
CA GLU A 221 -9.33 7.83 -25.43
C GLU A 221 -10.74 7.71 -24.81
N GLU A 222 -11.07 8.64 -23.92
CA GLU A 222 -12.37 8.68 -23.27
C GLU A 222 -13.45 8.97 -24.31
N LEU A 223 -14.31 7.98 -24.58
CA LEU A 223 -15.37 8.04 -25.59
C LEU A 223 -16.45 9.10 -25.31
N ILE A 224 -16.56 9.59 -24.07
CA ILE A 224 -17.54 10.60 -23.64
C ILE A 224 -16.86 11.51 -22.62
N LYS A 225 -16.86 12.82 -22.84
CA LYS A 225 -16.31 13.78 -21.87
C LYS A 225 -17.26 13.91 -20.68
N PRO A 226 -16.75 14.07 -19.45
CA PRO A 226 -17.58 14.28 -18.26
C PRO A 226 -18.57 15.43 -18.40
N ASP A 227 -18.18 16.50 -19.08
CA ASP A 227 -19.01 17.68 -19.32
C ASP A 227 -20.24 17.35 -20.18
N ASP A 228 -20.04 16.62 -21.29
CA ASP A 228 -21.13 16.18 -22.17
C ASP A 228 -22.16 15.30 -21.42
N PHE A 229 -21.67 14.43 -20.53
CA PHE A 229 -22.53 13.60 -19.68
C PHE A 229 -23.32 14.45 -18.67
N ASN A 230 -22.67 15.40 -18.02
CA ASN A 230 -23.30 16.27 -17.02
C ASN A 230 -24.35 17.18 -17.67
N ASP A 231 -24.02 17.78 -18.81
CA ASP A 231 -24.92 18.65 -19.58
C ASP A 231 -26.18 17.90 -20.03
N TYR A 232 -26.06 16.63 -20.43
CA TYR A 232 -27.22 15.81 -20.78
C TYR A 232 -28.19 15.67 -19.60
N PHE A 233 -27.70 15.30 -18.40
CA PHE A 233 -28.58 15.04 -17.24
C PHE A 233 -29.12 16.31 -16.58
N ILE A 234 -28.39 17.42 -16.64
CA ILE A 234 -28.92 18.73 -16.18
C ILE A 234 -30.08 19.16 -17.09
N ASN A 235 -29.91 18.99 -18.41
CA ASN A 235 -30.87 19.51 -19.37
C ASN A 235 -32.06 18.57 -19.63
N ILE A 236 -31.97 17.27 -19.31
CA ILE A 236 -33.06 16.32 -19.58
C ILE A 236 -34.38 16.72 -18.90
N VAL A 237 -34.30 17.36 -17.73
CA VAL A 237 -35.47 17.85 -16.99
C VAL A 237 -36.12 19.05 -17.69
N SER A 238 -35.32 19.87 -18.36
CA SER A 238 -35.81 21.03 -19.12
C SER A 238 -36.39 20.65 -20.49
N THR A 239 -35.88 19.57 -21.11
CA THR A 239 -36.32 19.08 -22.43
C THR A 239 -37.46 18.08 -22.36
N THR A 240 -37.63 17.39 -21.23
CA THR A 240 -38.83 16.60 -20.99
C THR A 240 -39.98 17.56 -20.74
N HIS A 241 -41.06 17.46 -21.51
CA HIS A 241 -42.29 18.24 -21.36
C HIS A 241 -43.06 17.88 -20.07
N LEU A 242 -42.38 17.81 -18.93
CA LEU A 242 -42.97 17.72 -17.58
C LEU A 242 -43.61 19.06 -17.15
N LYS A 243 -43.98 19.91 -18.12
CA LYS A 243 -44.69 21.18 -17.90
C LYS A 243 -46.19 20.99 -17.61
N GLN A 244 -46.68 19.76 -17.49
CA GLN A 244 -47.97 19.52 -16.85
C GLN A 244 -47.76 19.48 -15.34
N ASN A 245 -47.68 20.68 -14.76
CA ASN A 245 -47.72 20.93 -13.33
C ASN A 245 -49.12 20.56 -12.80
N ASN A 246 -49.45 19.27 -12.75
CA ASN A 246 -50.66 18.79 -12.13
C ASN A 246 -50.40 18.54 -10.64
N PHE A 247 -49.92 19.60 -9.95
CA PHE A 247 -49.65 19.58 -8.51
C PHE A 247 -50.89 19.13 -7.74
N ASP A 248 -52.08 19.53 -8.18
CA ASP A 248 -53.35 19.13 -7.58
C ASP A 248 -53.56 17.62 -7.65
N THR A 249 -53.30 17.00 -8.80
CA THR A 249 -53.39 15.53 -8.94
C THR A 249 -52.30 14.81 -8.13
N ALA A 250 -51.10 15.37 -8.02
CA ALA A 250 -50.04 14.79 -7.20
C ALA A 250 -50.39 14.87 -5.69
N ILE A 251 -50.93 16.00 -5.24
CA ILE A 251 -51.44 16.20 -3.87
C ILE A 251 -52.60 15.24 -3.61
N GLU A 252 -53.54 15.10 -4.55
CA GLU A 252 -54.70 14.21 -4.43
C GLU A 252 -54.28 12.72 -4.37
N LEU A 253 -53.32 12.31 -5.20
CA LEU A 253 -52.76 10.95 -5.14
C LEU A 253 -52.05 10.69 -3.82
N LEU A 254 -51.30 11.68 -3.30
CA LEU A 254 -50.65 11.59 -2.01
C LEU A 254 -51.67 11.52 -0.86
N SER A 255 -52.71 12.36 -0.88
CA SER A 255 -53.76 12.34 0.15
C SER A 255 -54.55 11.04 0.12
N ASN A 256 -54.87 10.52 -1.06
CA ASN A 256 -55.53 9.23 -1.25
C ASN A 256 -54.65 8.04 -0.85
N TYR A 257 -53.34 8.15 -1.01
CA TYR A 257 -52.39 7.18 -0.48
C TYR A 257 -52.37 7.24 1.04
N LEU A 258 -52.13 8.42 1.62
CA LEU A 258 -52.04 8.60 3.08
C LEU A 258 -53.33 8.25 3.81
N SER A 259 -54.51 8.54 3.24
CA SER A 259 -55.81 8.17 3.83
C SER A 259 -55.99 6.66 3.96
N ARG A 260 -55.36 5.85 3.08
CA ARG A 260 -55.34 4.38 3.17
C ARG A 260 -54.41 3.85 4.26
N PHE A 261 -53.42 4.63 4.69
CA PHE A 261 -52.48 4.27 5.77
C PHE A 261 -52.79 4.95 7.10
N ASN A 262 -53.76 5.87 7.14
CA ASN A 262 -54.22 6.57 8.34
C ASN A 262 -55.09 5.71 9.28
N ASN A 263 -55.01 4.37 9.16
CA ASN A 263 -55.44 3.49 10.24
C ASN A 263 -54.55 3.77 11.45
N ALA A 264 -55.11 4.52 12.39
CA ALA A 264 -54.49 4.96 13.62
C ALA A 264 -53.84 3.80 14.41
N SER A 265 -52.81 4.18 15.19
CA SER A 265 -52.15 3.41 16.26
C SER A 265 -50.77 2.81 15.98
N LYS A 266 -49.97 3.40 15.07
CA LYS A 266 -48.51 3.21 15.12
C LYS A 266 -47.84 4.55 15.41
N THR A 267 -47.70 4.87 16.69
CA THR A 267 -46.84 5.96 17.13
C THR A 267 -45.39 5.54 16.94
N PHE A 268 -44.63 6.33 16.19
CA PHE A 268 -43.18 6.18 16.15
C PHE A 268 -42.63 6.70 17.47
N GLN A 269 -41.95 5.84 18.23
CA GLN A 269 -41.26 6.21 19.45
C GLN A 269 -39.80 5.80 19.35
N LEU A 270 -38.92 6.71 19.74
CA LEU A 270 -37.50 6.43 19.86
C LEU A 270 -37.25 5.73 21.20
N ASN A 271 -36.67 4.54 21.15
CA ASN A 271 -36.23 3.86 22.35
C ASN A 271 -34.94 4.50 22.88
N VAL A 272 -34.78 4.48 24.19
CA VAL A 272 -33.52 4.87 24.84
C VAL A 272 -32.41 3.95 24.36
N ILE A 273 -31.33 4.53 23.87
CA ILE A 273 -30.12 3.84 23.44
C ILE A 273 -29.36 3.38 24.67
N THR A 274 -28.97 2.10 24.67
CA THR A 274 -28.14 1.50 25.72
C THR A 274 -26.65 1.49 25.37
N GLU A 275 -25.78 1.43 26.38
CA GLU A 275 -24.33 1.24 26.18
C GLU A 275 -24.02 -0.01 25.36
N PHE A 276 -24.77 -1.10 25.59
CA PHE A 276 -24.63 -2.36 24.86
C PHE A 276 -24.91 -2.19 23.36
N GLU A 277 -25.96 -1.43 22.99
CA GLU A 277 -26.26 -1.16 21.59
C GLU A 277 -25.14 -0.37 20.91
N ILE A 278 -24.61 0.66 21.57
CA ILE A 278 -23.47 1.41 21.05
C ILE A 278 -22.27 0.50 20.80
N ILE A 279 -21.87 -0.32 21.78
CA ILE A 279 -20.77 -1.27 21.64
C ILE A 279 -21.03 -2.25 20.49
N LYS A 280 -22.26 -2.79 20.41
CA LYS A 280 -22.68 -3.70 19.34
C LYS A 280 -22.56 -3.06 17.97
N TYR A 281 -23.02 -1.83 17.77
CA TYR A 281 -22.95 -1.15 16.47
C TYR A 281 -21.52 -0.71 16.12
N VAL A 282 -20.75 -0.22 17.09
CA VAL A 282 -19.33 0.10 16.88
C VAL A 282 -18.53 -1.15 16.50
N SER A 283 -18.84 -2.32 17.07
CA SER A 283 -18.19 -3.59 16.71
C SER A 283 -18.38 -3.97 15.24
N LYS A 284 -19.50 -3.54 14.62
CA LYS A 284 -19.83 -3.80 13.22
C LYS A 284 -19.13 -2.86 12.23
N LEU A 285 -18.53 -1.76 12.70
CA LEU A 285 -17.79 -0.85 11.82
C LEU A 285 -16.65 -1.59 11.10
N SER A 286 -16.32 -1.18 9.88
CA SER A 286 -15.18 -1.77 9.17
C SER A 286 -13.86 -1.50 9.91
N GLY A 287 -12.85 -2.37 9.76
CA GLY A 287 -11.50 -2.12 10.28
C GLY A 287 -10.71 -1.05 9.50
N SER A 288 -11.40 -0.09 8.88
CA SER A 288 -10.81 0.96 8.06
C SER A 288 -9.87 1.84 8.88
N LYS A 289 -8.71 2.15 8.31
CA LYS A 289 -7.74 3.12 8.85
C LYS A 289 -7.93 4.52 8.26
N SER A 290 -8.97 4.71 7.44
CA SER A 290 -9.28 6.03 6.90
C SER A 290 -9.72 6.93 8.05
N GLU A 291 -9.10 8.10 8.14
CA GLU A 291 -9.36 9.06 9.19
C GLU A 291 -10.44 10.05 8.76
N ASP A 292 -11.36 10.35 9.67
CA ASP A 292 -12.38 11.37 9.53
C ASP A 292 -11.79 12.79 9.54
N TYR A 293 -12.67 13.79 9.70
CA TYR A 293 -12.28 15.20 9.79
C TYR A 293 -11.39 15.49 11.02
N PHE A 294 -11.61 14.79 12.13
CA PHE A 294 -10.92 14.99 13.40
C PHE A 294 -9.67 14.13 13.60
N GLY A 295 -9.43 13.18 12.68
CA GLY A 295 -8.28 12.28 12.72
C GLY A 295 -8.56 10.91 13.34
N PHE A 296 -9.83 10.58 13.60
CA PHE A 296 -10.26 9.27 14.10
C PHE A 296 -10.53 8.32 12.94
N SER A 297 -10.10 7.07 13.10
CA SER A 297 -10.48 5.99 12.19
C SER A 297 -11.38 5.00 12.91
N ASN A 298 -12.17 4.22 12.17
CA ASN A 298 -13.01 3.17 12.75
C ASN A 298 -12.20 2.21 13.65
N LYS A 299 -10.93 1.96 13.30
CA LYS A 299 -10.02 1.18 14.14
C LYS A 299 -9.84 1.82 15.53
N ILE A 300 -9.53 3.11 15.59
CA ILE A 300 -9.31 3.82 16.87
C ILE A 300 -10.62 3.86 17.67
N ILE A 301 -11.74 4.18 17.03
CA ILE A 301 -13.05 4.22 17.70
C ILE A 301 -13.39 2.88 18.36
N LYS A 302 -13.13 1.76 17.66
CA LYS A 302 -13.28 0.42 18.23
C LYS A 302 -12.38 0.15 19.43
N ASP A 303 -11.16 0.67 19.42
CA ASP A 303 -10.19 0.47 20.52
C ASP A 303 -10.58 1.30 21.77
N ILE A 304 -11.19 2.47 21.59
CA ILE A 304 -11.52 3.38 22.71
C ILE A 304 -12.96 3.28 23.19
N ILE A 305 -13.88 2.65 22.44
CA ILE A 305 -15.30 2.63 22.78
C ILE A 305 -15.61 2.18 24.22
N PRO A 306 -14.92 1.19 24.83
CA PRO A 306 -15.21 0.79 26.21
C PRO A 306 -15.02 1.93 27.23
N TYR A 307 -14.19 2.93 26.91
CA TYR A 307 -13.83 4.04 27.80
C TYR A 307 -14.68 5.29 27.58
N ILE A 308 -15.41 5.36 26.45
CA ILE A 308 -16.25 6.51 26.09
C ILE A 308 -17.72 6.12 25.88
N VAL A 309 -18.10 4.85 26.08
CA VAL A 309 -19.47 4.39 25.83
C VAL A 309 -20.48 5.12 26.70
N LYS A 310 -20.19 5.30 27.99
CA LYS A 310 -21.07 5.97 28.95
C LYS A 310 -21.38 7.44 28.58
N PRO A 311 -20.40 8.33 28.36
CA PRO A 311 -20.68 9.69 27.90
C PRO A 311 -21.37 9.71 26.53
N LEU A 312 -21.02 8.79 25.63
CA LEU A 312 -21.64 8.72 24.30
C LEU A 312 -23.12 8.31 24.38
N THR A 313 -23.46 7.36 25.26
CA THR A 313 -24.86 6.97 25.54
C THR A 313 -25.67 8.13 26.09
N PHE A 314 -25.11 8.90 27.02
CA PHE A 314 -25.77 10.10 27.55
C PHE A 314 -26.06 11.10 26.42
N LEU A 315 -25.05 11.44 25.63
CA LEU A 315 -25.16 12.41 24.54
C LEU A 315 -26.13 11.95 23.43
N PHE A 316 -26.10 10.67 23.07
CA PHE A 316 -27.01 10.10 22.06
C PHE A 316 -28.46 10.14 22.50
N ASN A 317 -28.74 9.83 23.77
CA ASN A 317 -30.11 9.93 24.27
C ASN A 317 -30.58 11.39 24.38
N TRP A 318 -29.70 12.30 24.81
CA TRP A 318 -30.04 13.72 24.92
C TRP A 318 -30.35 14.36 23.55
N MET A 319 -29.53 14.06 22.53
CA MET A 319 -29.81 14.57 21.18
C MET A 319 -31.11 14.02 20.58
N LEU A 320 -31.47 12.78 20.91
CA LEU A 320 -32.73 12.17 20.48
C LEU A 320 -33.94 12.75 21.23
N SER A 321 -33.80 13.06 22.53
CA SER A 321 -34.88 13.67 23.31
C SER A 321 -35.21 15.09 22.85
N GLU A 322 -34.18 15.87 22.50
CA GLU A 322 -34.34 17.25 21.98
C GLU A 322 -34.69 17.28 20.47
N GLY A 323 -34.49 16.18 19.76
CA GLY A 323 -34.66 16.14 18.30
C GLY A 323 -33.62 16.98 17.55
N ILE A 324 -32.45 17.21 18.14
CA ILE A 324 -31.39 18.07 17.58
C ILE A 324 -30.22 17.20 17.13
N PHE A 325 -29.81 17.31 15.86
CA PHE A 325 -28.54 16.72 15.41
C PHE A 325 -27.38 17.71 15.62
N PRO A 326 -26.34 17.35 16.40
CA PRO A 326 -25.24 18.27 16.75
C PRO A 326 -24.48 18.78 15.53
N LYS A 327 -24.09 20.05 15.54
CA LYS A 327 -23.32 20.71 14.47
C LYS A 327 -21.96 20.05 14.27
N ALA A 328 -21.28 19.67 15.35
CA ALA A 328 -19.98 19.00 15.29
C ALA A 328 -20.00 17.67 14.51
N LEU A 329 -21.16 17.00 14.46
CA LEU A 329 -21.37 15.76 13.73
C LEU A 329 -21.80 15.98 12.26
N LYS A 330 -22.06 17.22 11.84
CA LYS A 330 -22.41 17.58 10.45
C LYS A 330 -21.18 17.80 9.57
N CYS A 331 -19.98 17.69 10.11
CA CYS A 331 -18.74 17.85 9.37
C CYS A 331 -18.42 16.60 8.54
N SER A 332 -18.09 16.79 7.26
CA SER A 332 -17.64 15.71 6.37
C SER A 332 -16.30 16.05 5.74
N LYS A 333 -15.51 15.02 5.42
CA LYS A 333 -14.21 15.16 4.78
C LYS A 333 -14.28 14.59 3.37
N VAL A 334 -14.13 15.45 2.38
CA VAL A 334 -14.10 15.05 0.97
C VAL A 334 -12.66 14.75 0.58
N VAL A 335 -12.40 13.51 0.14
CA VAL A 335 -11.08 13.08 -0.33
C VAL A 335 -11.24 12.45 -1.71
N PRO A 336 -10.51 12.93 -2.74
CA PRO A 336 -10.50 12.29 -4.05
C PRO A 336 -10.01 10.84 -3.94
N VAL A 337 -10.81 9.89 -4.45
CA VAL A 337 -10.44 8.47 -4.50
C VAL A 337 -10.24 8.05 -5.94
N TYR A 338 -8.99 7.77 -6.30
CA TYR A 338 -8.65 7.27 -7.62
C TYR A 338 -9.29 5.91 -7.90
N LYS A 339 -10.05 5.83 -8.99
CA LYS A 339 -10.56 4.56 -9.52
C LYS A 339 -9.38 3.68 -9.97
N LYS A 340 -9.62 2.37 -10.02
CA LYS A 340 -8.61 1.36 -10.35
C LYS A 340 -7.98 1.63 -11.73
N GLY A 341 -6.79 2.22 -11.76
CA GLY A 341 -6.09 2.57 -12.99
C GLY A 341 -5.46 3.96 -12.95
N GLY A 342 -6.03 4.88 -12.17
CA GLY A 342 -5.50 6.24 -11.99
C GLY A 342 -4.27 6.30 -11.06
N SER A 343 -3.47 7.34 -11.24
CA SER A 343 -2.27 7.67 -10.47
C SER A 343 -2.51 8.92 -9.62
N LYS A 344 -1.81 9.03 -8.49
CA LYS A 344 -1.78 10.26 -7.67
C LYS A 344 -1.16 11.48 -8.36
N ALA A 345 -0.56 11.26 -9.54
CA ALA A 345 0.03 12.30 -10.36
C ALA A 345 -0.94 12.82 -11.43
N ASP A 346 -2.11 12.19 -11.59
CA ASP A 346 -3.13 12.65 -12.52
C ASP A 346 -3.82 13.87 -11.88
N PRO A 347 -3.99 15.00 -12.61
CA PRO A 347 -4.66 16.17 -12.07
C PRO A 347 -6.11 15.84 -11.70
N ALA A 348 -6.59 16.50 -10.64
CA ALA A 348 -7.92 16.32 -10.06
C ALA A 348 -9.03 16.90 -10.95
#